data_AF-A0AAN1PPR7-F1
#
_entry.id   AF-A0AAN1PPR7-F1
#
_cell.length_a   1.000
_cell.length_b   1.000
_cell.length_c   1.000
_cell.angle_alpha   90.00
_cell.angle_beta   90.00
_cell.angle_gamma   90.00
#
_symmetry.space_group_name_H-M   'P 1'
#
loop_
_entity.id
_entity.type
_entity.pdbx_description
1 polymer ?
#
loop_
_entity_poly.entity_id
_entity_poly.type
_entity_poly.pdbx_seq_one_letter_code
_entity_poly.pdbx_strand_id
1 'polypeptide(L)' 'MDTSAILKANGACTDCHQPQDLQQASWTHDVHAKNLTCSNCHDVHANKAKVLGLERKEKIKMCVDCHSDFNQKEEER' A
#
# COMPACT_ATOMS: atom_id res chain seq x y z
N MET A 1 4.87 10.67 9.02
CA MET A 1 3.73 10.55 9.94
C MET A 1 4.15 9.66 11.10
N ASP A 2 3.62 9.89 12.29
CA ASP A 2 3.88 9.03 13.44
C ASP A 2 3.23 7.64 13.24
N THR A 3 3.93 6.56 13.63
CA THR A 3 3.44 5.18 13.45
C THR A 3 2.12 4.95 14.20
N SER A 4 1.91 5.58 15.35
CA SER A 4 0.66 5.45 16.11
C SER A 4 -0.52 6.04 15.31
N ALA A 5 -0.32 7.17 14.65
CA ALA A 5 -1.34 7.78 13.80
C ALA A 5 -1.70 6.89 12.58
N ILE A 6 -0.69 6.24 11.98
CA ILE A 6 -0.90 5.30 10.86
C ILE A 6 -1.73 4.09 11.32
N LEU A 7 -1.34 3.48 12.45
CA LEU A 7 -2.06 2.32 12.98
C LEU A 7 -3.49 2.68 13.40
N LYS A 8 -3.72 3.87 13.97
CA LYS A 8 -5.06 4.34 14.31
C LYS A 8 -5.94 4.49 13.06
N ALA A 9 -5.41 5.03 11.97
CA ALA A 9 -6.15 5.15 10.71
C ALA A 9 -6.47 3.79 10.09
N ASN A 10 -5.49 2.86 10.10
CA ASN A 10 -5.67 1.51 9.57
C ASN A 10 -6.62 0.65 10.42
N GLY A 11 -6.75 0.97 11.71
CA GLY A 11 -7.66 0.32 12.66
C GLY A 11 -9.08 0.17 12.11
N ALA A 12 -9.63 1.24 11.55
CA ALA A 12 -10.98 1.24 10.97
C ALA A 12 -11.17 0.21 9.84
N CYS A 13 -10.10 -0.14 9.12
CA CYS A 13 -10.13 -1.17 8.09
C CYS A 13 -10.02 -2.56 8.72
N THR A 14 -9.09 -2.72 9.68
CA THR A 14 -8.77 -3.99 10.32
C THR A 14 -9.82 -4.45 11.35
N ASP A 15 -10.75 -3.58 11.73
CA ASP A 15 -11.93 -3.97 12.51
C ASP A 15 -12.78 -5.04 11.78
N CYS A 16 -12.72 -5.05 10.45
CA CYS A 16 -13.37 -6.07 9.61
C CYS A 16 -12.37 -6.89 8.79
N HIS A 17 -11.36 -6.27 8.18
CA HIS A 17 -10.36 -6.94 7.35
C HIS A 17 -9.22 -7.53 8.18
N GLN A 18 -9.29 -8.83 8.47
CA GLN A 18 -8.32 -9.47 9.34
C GLN A 18 -6.91 -9.49 8.72
N PRO A 19 -5.85 -9.17 9.49
CA PRO A 19 -4.48 -9.15 8.99
C PRO A 19 -4.06 -10.47 8.32
N GLN A 20 -4.51 -11.61 8.85
CA GLN A 20 -4.18 -12.94 8.30
C GLN A 20 -4.73 -13.13 6.89
N ASP A 21 -5.94 -12.64 6.60
CA ASP A 21 -6.57 -12.74 5.29
C ASP A 21 -5.92 -11.77 4.30
N LEU A 22 -5.59 -10.56 4.76
CA LEU A 22 -4.88 -9.56 3.97
C LEU A 22 -3.49 -10.07 3.56
N GLN A 23 -2.76 -10.70 4.47
CA GLN A 23 -1.45 -11.26 4.19
C GLN A 23 -1.51 -12.44 3.21
N GLN A 24 -2.53 -13.29 3.32
CA GLN A 24 -2.77 -14.38 2.37
C GLN A 24 -3.14 -13.85 0.98
N ALA A 25 -3.93 -12.78 0.91
CA ALA A 25 -4.30 -12.15 -0.36
C ALA A 25 -3.09 -11.45 -1.02
N SER A 26 -2.24 -10.80 -0.23
CA SER A 26 -0.98 -10.22 -0.71
C SER A 26 -0.02 -9.94 0.44
N TRP A 27 1.22 -10.43 0.31
CA TRP A 27 2.29 -10.21 1.27
C TRP A 27 2.66 -8.73 1.48
N THR A 28 2.25 -7.86 0.54
CA THR A 28 2.54 -6.43 0.57
C THR A 28 1.88 -5.71 1.74
N HIS A 29 0.82 -6.26 2.33
CA HIS A 29 0.14 -5.63 3.46
C HIS A 29 1.05 -5.55 4.69
N ASP A 30 1.76 -6.63 5.02
CA ASP A 30 2.62 -6.69 6.22
C ASP A 30 3.76 -5.66 6.17
N VAL A 31 4.44 -5.53 5.03
CA VAL A 31 5.61 -4.65 4.90
C VAL A 31 5.25 -3.16 4.91
N HIS A 32 3.99 -2.83 4.61
CA HIS A 32 3.51 -1.44 4.54
C HIS A 32 2.62 -1.03 5.73
N ALA A 33 2.08 -1.98 6.51
CA ALA A 33 1.07 -1.73 7.55
C ALA A 33 1.46 -0.66 8.60
N LYS A 34 2.76 -0.49 8.86
CA LYS A 34 3.29 0.47 9.84
C LYS A 34 3.82 1.78 9.23
N ASN A 35 3.91 1.83 7.90
CA ASN A 35 4.53 2.93 7.16
C ASN A 35 3.51 3.73 6.33
N LEU A 36 2.40 3.10 5.95
CA LEU A 36 1.37 3.66 5.08
C LEU A 36 -0.03 3.38 5.62
N THR A 37 -0.98 4.23 5.22
CA THR A 37 -2.39 3.99 5.44
C THR A 37 -3.00 3.18 4.29
N CYS A 38 -4.09 2.45 4.54
CA CYS A 38 -4.78 1.67 3.50
C CYS A 38 -5.16 2.53 2.28
N SER A 39 -5.53 3.79 2.48
CA SER A 39 -5.89 4.75 1.43
C SER A 39 -4.72 5.17 0.53
N ASN A 40 -3.46 4.93 0.93
CA ASN A 40 -2.33 5.17 0.04
C ASN A 40 -2.42 4.30 -1.22
N CYS A 41 -2.96 3.08 -1.11
CA CYS A 41 -3.10 2.14 -2.23
C CYS A 41 -4.57 1.87 -2.63
N HIS A 42 -5.50 1.93 -1.68
CA HIS A 42 -6.92 1.66 -1.90
C HIS A 42 -7.74 2.95 -2.00
N ASP A 43 -8.93 2.83 -2.56
CA ASP A 43 -9.96 3.87 -2.55
C ASP A 43 -11.31 3.19 -2.27
N VAL A 44 -12.05 3.73 -1.30
CA VAL A 44 -13.33 3.17 -0.81
C VAL A 44 -14.54 3.81 -1.48
N HIS A 45 -14.37 4.98 -2.12
CA HIS A 45 -15.44 5.71 -2.81
C HIS A 45 -15.05 6.05 -4.26
N ALA A 46 -14.29 5.19 -4.93
CA ALA A 46 -13.92 5.37 -6.33
C ALA A 46 -14.77 4.56 -7.30
N ASN A 47 -14.99 5.14 -8.49
CA ASN A 47 -15.56 4.44 -9.65
C ASN A 47 -14.65 3.31 -10.19
N LYS A 48 -13.36 3.31 -9.80
CA LYS A 48 -12.39 2.26 -10.15
C LYS A 48 -11.70 1.81 -8.87
N ALA A 49 -11.54 0.50 -8.69
CA ALA A 49 -11.04 -0.10 -7.45
C ALA A 49 -9.52 0.09 -7.17
N LYS A 50 -8.91 1.16 -7.72
CA LYS A 50 -7.47 1.50 -7.62
C LYS A 50 -6.61 0.24 -7.73
N VAL A 51 -5.75 -0.06 -6.75
CA VAL A 51 -4.83 -1.22 -6.75
C VAL A 51 -5.51 -2.57 -7.05
N LEU A 52 -6.78 -2.74 -6.67
CA LEU A 52 -7.54 -3.96 -6.93
C LEU A 52 -7.97 -4.08 -8.40
N GLY A 53 -8.17 -2.95 -9.08
CA GLY A 53 -8.56 -2.89 -10.49
C GLY A 53 -7.41 -2.68 -11.47
N LEU A 54 -6.16 -2.58 -10.98
CA LEU A 54 -4.99 -2.45 -11.84
C LEU A 54 -4.58 -3.79 -12.44
N GLU A 55 -4.10 -3.77 -13.69
CA GLU A 55 -3.42 -4.91 -14.28
C GLU A 55 -2.03 -5.11 -13.68
N ARG A 56 -1.44 -6.30 -13.88
CA ARG A 56 -0.14 -6.67 -13.30
C ARG A 56 0.94 -5.61 -13.56
N LYS A 57 1.04 -5.11 -14.80
CA LYS A 57 2.05 -4.10 -15.17
C LYS A 57 1.86 -2.79 -14.41
N GLU A 58 0.62 -2.36 -14.22
CA GLU A 58 0.29 -1.13 -13.51
C GLU A 58 0.55 -1.28 -12.00
N LYS A 59 0.25 -2.45 -11.41
CA LYS A 59 0.62 -2.73 -10.01
C LYS A 59 2.13 -2.63 -9.79
N ILE A 60 2.93 -3.22 -10.69
CA ILE A 60 4.40 -3.16 -10.62
C ILE A 60 4.89 -1.71 -10.78
N LYS A 61 4.33 -0.96 -11.74
CA LYS A 61 4.66 0.45 -11.91
C LYS A 61 4.41 1.25 -10.64
N MET A 62 3.31 1.02 -9.93
CA MET A 62 3.04 1.68 -8.65
C MET A 62 4.11 1.39 -7.59
N CYS A 63 4.62 0.16 -7.53
CA CYS A 63 5.75 -0.17 -6.66
C CYS A 63 6.98 0.68 -7.03
N VAL A 64 7.33 0.72 -8.32
CA VAL A 64 8.50 1.48 -8.81
C VAL A 64 8.31 2.98 -8.56
N ASP A 65 7.14 3.53 -8.84
CA ASP A 65 6.88 4.97 -8.69
C ASP A 65 6.96 5.42 -7.22
N CYS A 66 6.58 4.57 -6.26
CA CYS A 66 6.69 4.88 -4.83
C CYS A 66 8.11 4.62 -4.28
N HIS A 67 8.82 3.63 -4.84
CA HIS A 67 10.16 3.24 -4.40
C HIS A 67 11.28 3.77 -5.31
N SER A 68 10.98 4.71 -6.22
CA SER A 68 11.94 5.20 -7.22
C SER A 68 13.13 5.96 -6.65
N ASP A 69 13.06 6.41 -5.39
CA ASP A 69 14.20 6.95 -4.64
C ASP A 69 15.38 5.96 -4.54
N PHE A 70 15.14 4.66 -4.65
CA PHE A 70 16.20 3.66 -4.70
C PHE A 70 16.97 3.64 -6.03
N ASN A 71 16.40 4.16 -7.12
CA ASN A 71 17.02 4.18 -8.45
C ASN A 71 17.76 5.50 -8.76
N GLN A 72 17.40 6.61 -8.10
CA GLN A 72 18.04 7.91 -8.37
C GLN A 72 19.51 7.98 -7.90
N LYS A 73 19.90 7.15 -6.92
CA LYS A 73 21.30 7.12 -6.43
C LYS A 73 22.30 6.44 -7.36
N GLU A 74 21.85 5.68 -8.36
CA GLU A 74 22.73 5.08 -9.39
C GLU A 74 22.94 6.00 -10.60
N GLU A 75 21.98 6.88 -10.91
CA GLU A 75 22.08 7.85 -12.02
C GLU A 75 22.94 9.09 -11.68
N GLU A 76 23.10 9.39 -10.39
CA GLU A 76 23.96 10.47 -9.88
C GLU A 76 25.40 10.03 -9.55
N ARG A 77 25.76 8.77 -9.84
CA ARG A 77 27.11 8.21 -9.63
C ARG A 77 27.96 8.19 -10.90
#